data_AF-A0A7C8ZH47-F1
#
_entry.id   AF-A0A7C8ZH47-F1
#
_cell.length_a   1.000
_cell.length_b   1.000
_cell.length_c   1.000
_cell.angle_alpha   90.00
_cell.angle_beta   90.00
_cell.angle_gamma   90.00
#
_symmetry.space_group_name_H-M   'P 1'
#
loop_
_entity.id
_entity.type
_entity.pdbx_description
1 polymer ?
#
loop_
_entity_poly.entity_id
_entity_poly.type
_entity_poly.pdbx_seq_one_letter_code
_entity_poly.pdbx_strand_id
1 'polypeptide(L)'
;VKVTVTNFNYRMNYSQWNLVVQHPNFDNLTEIFSFNYAPLSPYSGINDTAMLWGIKFYNDLLMQAGPYGNVQSELLLRKDKSTFTFEKGWAFPHRIYFNGDNCVMPPPDSYPWLPNAGLRTNFSLLTIILTLLSGFALLYAPS
;
A
#
# COMPACT_ATOMS: atom_id res chain seq x y z
N VAL A 1 -0.58 0.62 -1.79
CA VAL A 1 -0.72 -0.54 -0.89
C VAL A 1 -0.59 -1.79 -1.73
N LYS A 2 0.23 -2.76 -1.32
CA LYS A 2 0.36 -4.04 -2.03
C LYS A 2 -0.48 -5.08 -1.30
N VAL A 3 -1.33 -5.78 -2.04
CA VAL A 3 -2.17 -6.86 -1.53
C VAL A 3 -1.65 -8.17 -2.11
N THR A 4 -1.49 -9.17 -1.25
CA THR A 4 -1.05 -10.51 -1.67
C THR A 4 -1.92 -11.53 -0.96
N VAL A 5 -2.57 -12.40 -1.73
CA VAL A 5 -3.35 -13.52 -1.23
C VAL A 5 -2.54 -14.78 -1.50
N THR A 6 -2.23 -15.53 -0.45
CA THR A 6 -1.45 -16.78 -0.55
C THR A 6 -2.31 -17.94 -0.07
N ASN A 7 -2.39 -18.97 -0.89
CA ASN A 7 -3.06 -20.21 -0.55
C ASN A 7 -2.07 -21.16 0.14
N PHE A 8 -2.35 -21.47 1.41
CA PHE A 8 -1.58 -22.44 2.18
C PHE A 8 -2.19 -23.85 2.16
N ASN A 9 -3.34 -24.02 1.52
CA ASN A 9 -3.99 -25.31 1.38
C ASN A 9 -3.36 -26.10 0.23
N TYR A 10 -2.70 -27.21 0.56
CA TYR A 10 -2.08 -28.11 -0.41
C TYR A 10 -3.07 -28.99 -1.17
N ARG A 11 -4.34 -29.00 -0.77
CA ARG A 11 -5.38 -29.90 -1.29
C ARG A 11 -6.46 -29.20 -2.08
N MET A 12 -6.40 -27.87 -2.18
CA MET A 12 -7.50 -27.07 -2.72
C MET A 12 -6.98 -25.91 -3.56
N ASN A 13 -7.58 -25.73 -4.73
CA ASN A 13 -7.48 -24.51 -5.52
C ASN A 13 -8.74 -23.66 -5.29
N TYR A 14 -8.62 -22.33 -5.39
CA TYR A 14 -9.76 -21.42 -5.33
C TYR A 14 -9.98 -20.77 -6.70
N SER A 15 -11.06 -21.17 -7.38
CA SER A 15 -11.52 -20.52 -8.61
C SER A 15 -12.51 -19.41 -8.29
N GLN A 16 -12.52 -18.33 -9.08
CA GLN A 16 -13.44 -17.19 -8.90
C GLN A 16 -13.41 -16.64 -7.47
N TRP A 17 -12.23 -16.63 -6.87
CA TRP A 17 -12.04 -16.10 -5.53
C TRP A 17 -12.40 -14.62 -5.48
N ASN A 18 -12.88 -14.18 -4.32
CA ASN A 18 -13.13 -12.77 -4.05
C ASN A 18 -12.50 -12.35 -2.72
N LEU A 19 -12.12 -11.08 -2.67
CA LEU A 19 -11.54 -10.43 -1.51
C LEU A 19 -12.31 -9.14 -1.27
N VAL A 20 -13.00 -9.04 -0.15
CA VAL A 20 -13.66 -7.80 0.27
C VAL A 20 -12.78 -7.11 1.30
N VAL A 21 -12.48 -5.85 1.07
CA VAL A 21 -11.61 -5.06 1.95
C VAL A 21 -12.36 -3.80 2.37
N GLN A 22 -12.39 -3.55 3.68
CA GLN A 22 -12.87 -2.30 4.23
C GLN A 22 -11.67 -1.44 4.64
N HIS A 23 -11.56 -0.26 4.05
CA HIS A 23 -10.54 0.73 4.39
C HIS A 23 -11.13 2.14 4.24
N PRO A 24 -10.88 3.05 5.19
CA PRO A 24 -11.43 4.41 5.21
C PRO A 24 -11.02 5.31 4.02
N ASN A 25 -10.28 4.79 3.04
CA ASN A 25 -9.73 5.55 1.92
C ASN A 25 -9.98 4.87 0.55
N PHE A 26 -10.89 3.88 0.51
CA PHE A 26 -11.40 3.34 -0.76
C PHE A 26 -12.29 4.32 -1.51
N ASP A 27 -12.88 5.31 -0.83
CA ASP A 27 -13.65 6.40 -1.43
C ASP A 27 -12.90 7.12 -2.57
N ASN A 28 -11.56 7.16 -2.50
CA ASN A 28 -10.68 7.79 -3.49
C ASN A 28 -9.63 6.81 -4.03
N LEU A 29 -10.07 5.60 -4.39
CA LEU A 29 -9.23 4.65 -5.10
C LEU A 29 -8.98 5.13 -6.53
N THR A 30 -7.72 5.42 -6.87
CA THR A 30 -7.35 5.97 -8.18
C THR A 30 -7.10 4.87 -9.20
N GLU A 31 -6.31 3.85 -8.83
CA GLU A 31 -5.89 2.80 -9.73
C GLU A 31 -5.71 1.47 -9.00
N ILE A 32 -6.05 0.38 -9.68
CA ILE A 32 -5.82 -1.00 -9.26
C ILE A 32 -5.13 -1.73 -10.39
N PHE A 33 -4.09 -2.48 -10.03
CA PHE A 33 -3.37 -3.33 -10.96
C PHE A 33 -3.71 -4.79 -10.73
N SER A 34 -3.79 -5.55 -11.82
CA SER A 34 -3.89 -7.02 -11.82
C SER A 34 -5.18 -7.64 -11.23
N PHE A 35 -6.04 -6.90 -10.53
CA PHE A 35 -7.36 -7.37 -10.05
C PHE A 35 -8.50 -6.56 -10.68
N ASN A 36 -9.66 -7.19 -10.77
CA ASN A 36 -10.91 -6.46 -10.96
C ASN A 36 -11.38 -5.86 -9.64
N TYR A 37 -12.20 -4.81 -9.73
CA TYR A 37 -12.68 -4.05 -8.59
C TYR A 37 -14.12 -3.58 -8.79
N ALA A 38 -14.88 -3.60 -7.69
CA ALA A 38 -16.15 -2.91 -7.58
C ALA A 38 -16.28 -2.30 -6.17
N PRO A 39 -16.66 -1.03 -6.05
CA PRO A 39 -17.04 -0.47 -4.75
C PRO A 39 -18.32 -1.15 -4.25
N LEU A 40 -18.37 -1.42 -2.96
CA LEU A 40 -19.57 -1.87 -2.25
C LEU A 40 -20.05 -0.74 -1.36
N SER A 41 -21.22 -0.19 -1.67
CA SER A 41 -21.88 0.85 -0.86
C SER A 41 -23.18 0.27 -0.28
N PRO A 42 -23.10 -0.54 0.79
CA PRO A 42 -24.28 -1.16 1.38
C PRO A 42 -25.20 -0.14 2.07
N TYR A 43 -24.67 1.03 2.44
CA TYR A 43 -25.40 2.11 3.09
C TYR A 43 -25.15 3.43 2.36
N SER A 44 -26.19 4.27 2.26
CA SER A 44 -26.06 5.58 1.63
C SER A 44 -25.02 6.44 2.36
N GLY A 45 -23.93 6.78 1.68
CA GLY A 45 -22.93 7.74 2.16
C GLY A 45 -21.62 7.15 2.71
N ILE A 46 -21.45 5.83 2.72
CA ILE A 46 -20.19 5.18 3.14
C ILE A 46 -19.68 4.30 1.98
N ASN A 47 -18.52 4.65 1.42
CA ASN A 47 -17.90 3.94 0.28
C ASN A 47 -16.55 3.32 0.66
N ASP A 48 -16.38 2.98 1.94
CA ASP A 48 -15.13 2.50 2.52
C ASP A 48 -14.86 1.02 2.21
N THR A 49 -15.75 0.35 1.47
CA THR A 49 -15.70 -1.09 1.23
C THR A 49 -15.59 -1.39 -0.26
N ALA A 50 -14.72 -2.32 -0.58
CA ALA A 50 -14.34 -2.69 -1.93
C ALA A 50 -14.34 -4.20 -2.11
N MET A 51 -14.90 -4.70 -3.20
CA MET A 51 -14.72 -6.07 -3.65
C MET A 51 -13.65 -6.13 -4.73
N LEU A 52 -12.72 -7.08 -4.57
CA LEU A 52 -11.64 -7.39 -5.50
C LEU A 52 -11.79 -8.85 -5.93
N TRP A 53 -11.50 -9.14 -7.20
CA TRP A 53 -11.49 -10.52 -7.70
C TRP A 53 -10.52 -10.68 -8.87
N GLY A 54 -10.20 -11.93 -9.20
CA GLY A 54 -9.30 -12.26 -10.29
C GLY A 54 -9.85 -11.87 -11.67
N ILE A 55 -8.93 -11.54 -12.59
CA ILE A 55 -9.18 -11.38 -14.01
C ILE A 55 -9.23 -12.76 -14.65
N LYS A 56 -10.29 -13.01 -15.42
CA LYS A 56 -10.52 -14.28 -16.10
C LYS A 56 -9.33 -14.65 -16.98
N PHE A 57 -8.88 -15.91 -16.90
CA PHE A 57 -7.72 -16.44 -17.63
C PHE A 57 -6.35 -15.82 -17.26
N TYR A 58 -6.26 -15.01 -16.20
CA TYR A 58 -5.00 -14.44 -15.74
C TYR A 58 -4.70 -14.84 -14.30
N ASN A 59 -5.60 -14.52 -13.37
CA ASN A 59 -5.47 -14.82 -11.95
C ASN A 59 -6.81 -15.10 -11.26
N ASP A 60 -7.80 -15.56 -12.04
CA ASP A 60 -9.09 -16.06 -11.56
C ASP A 60 -9.00 -17.42 -10.85
N LEU A 61 -7.85 -18.09 -10.95
CA LEU A 61 -7.54 -19.32 -10.23
C LEU A 61 -6.34 -19.10 -9.30
N LEU A 62 -6.58 -19.23 -7.99
CA LEU A 62 -5.54 -19.29 -6.98
C LEU A 62 -5.20 -20.76 -6.73
N MET A 63 -4.04 -21.18 -7.21
CA MET A 63 -3.57 -22.56 -7.09
C MET A 63 -3.27 -22.93 -5.64
N GLN A 64 -3.20 -24.23 -5.35
CA GLN A 64 -2.72 -24.78 -4.09
C GLN A 64 -1.33 -24.26 -3.71
N ALA A 65 -0.95 -24.47 -2.45
CA ALA A 65 0.34 -24.05 -1.92
C ALA A 65 1.53 -24.49 -2.80
N GLY A 66 2.42 -23.54 -3.13
CA GLY A 66 3.56 -23.72 -4.05
C GLY A 66 4.00 -22.39 -4.67
N PRO A 67 4.93 -22.40 -5.64
CA PRO A 67 5.45 -21.18 -6.28
C PRO A 67 4.38 -20.29 -6.92
N TYR A 68 3.26 -20.89 -7.35
CA TYR A 68 2.11 -20.23 -7.97
C TYR A 68 0.89 -20.15 -7.04
N GLY A 69 1.04 -20.52 -5.77
CA GLY A 69 -0.02 -20.48 -4.78
C GLY A 69 -0.29 -19.09 -4.22
N ASN A 70 -0.03 -18.03 -4.99
CA ASN A 70 -0.32 -16.66 -4.59
C ASN A 70 -0.79 -15.82 -5.78
N VAL A 71 -1.55 -14.78 -5.46
CA VAL A 71 -1.92 -13.70 -6.37
C VAL A 71 -1.62 -12.37 -5.70
N GLN A 72 -1.20 -11.39 -6.49
CA GLN A 72 -0.79 -10.08 -5.99
C GLN A 72 -1.43 -8.98 -6.83
N SER A 73 -1.76 -7.88 -6.15
CA SER A 73 -2.21 -6.63 -6.75
C SER A 73 -1.59 -5.45 -6.02
N GLU A 74 -1.52 -4.32 -6.72
CA GLU A 74 -1.13 -3.04 -6.16
C GLU A 74 -2.31 -2.07 -6.28
N LEU A 75 -2.60 -1.40 -5.17
CA LEU A 75 -3.67 -0.42 -5.02
C LEU A 75 -3.05 0.96 -4.81
N LEU A 76 -3.42 1.94 -5.64
CA LEU A 76 -3.05 3.33 -5.44
C LEU A 76 -4.18 4.07 -4.74
N LEU A 77 -3.93 4.41 -3.48
CA LEU A 77 -4.86 5.16 -2.64
C LEU A 77 -4.41 6.61 -2.59
N ARG A 78 -5.28 7.54 -2.98
CA ARG A 78 -5.00 8.97 -2.86
C ARG A 78 -4.99 9.38 -1.39
N LYS A 79 -3.88 9.93 -0.92
CA LYS A 79 -3.80 10.50 0.45
C LYS A 79 -4.51 11.85 0.46
N ASP A 80 -5.58 11.97 1.23
CA ASP A 80 -6.16 13.27 1.56
C ASP A 80 -5.54 13.80 2.85
N LYS A 81 -5.17 15.09 2.89
CA LYS A 81 -4.53 15.71 4.05
C LYS A 81 -5.45 15.75 5.27
N SER A 82 -6.77 15.69 5.07
CA SER A 82 -7.74 15.74 6.17
C SER A 82 -7.91 14.39 6.89
N THR A 83 -7.69 13.28 6.18
CA THR A 83 -7.92 11.92 6.70
C THR A 83 -6.63 11.10 6.85
N PHE A 84 -5.56 11.50 6.17
CA PHE A 84 -4.28 10.80 6.24
C PHE A 84 -3.60 11.03 7.59
N THR A 85 -3.31 9.94 8.28
CA THR A 85 -2.60 9.94 9.56
C THR A 85 -1.51 8.87 9.54
N PHE A 86 -0.42 9.12 10.26
CA PHE A 86 0.62 8.12 10.48
C PHE A 86 0.32 7.21 11.69
N GLU A 87 -0.69 7.54 12.48
CA GLU A 87 -1.08 6.81 13.67
C GLU A 87 -1.93 5.58 13.33
N LYS A 88 -1.90 4.60 14.25
CA LYS A 88 -2.84 3.45 14.29
C LYS A 88 -2.86 2.59 13.02
N GLY A 89 -1.78 2.61 12.24
CA GLY A 89 -1.66 1.78 11.06
C GLY A 89 -2.65 2.17 9.95
N TRP A 90 -2.87 3.46 9.69
CA TRP A 90 -3.76 3.97 8.63
C TRP A 90 -3.63 3.26 7.26
N ALA A 91 -2.46 2.70 6.94
CA ALA A 91 -2.24 1.95 5.70
C ALA A 91 -2.88 0.54 5.67
N PHE A 92 -3.39 0.07 6.81
CA PHE A 92 -4.01 -1.25 6.99
C PHE A 92 -5.54 -1.15 6.89
N PRO A 93 -6.18 -2.14 6.26
CA PRO A 93 -7.64 -2.21 6.24
C PRO A 93 -8.19 -2.48 7.64
N HIS A 94 -9.44 -2.07 7.88
CA HIS A 94 -10.15 -2.35 9.12
C HIS A 94 -10.70 -3.78 9.16
N ARG A 95 -11.17 -4.30 8.02
CA ARG A 95 -11.72 -5.65 7.87
C ARG A 95 -11.39 -6.22 6.50
N ILE A 96 -11.25 -7.54 6.45
CA ILE A 96 -11.02 -8.29 5.22
C ILE A 96 -11.90 -9.54 5.26
N TYR A 97 -12.55 -9.84 4.13
CA TYR A 97 -13.21 -11.13 3.90
C TYR A 97 -12.63 -11.80 2.68
N PHE A 98 -12.35 -13.09 2.77
CA PHE A 98 -11.92 -13.91 1.63
C PHE A 98 -13.00 -14.96 1.35
N ASN A 99 -13.58 -14.94 0.15
CA ASN A 99 -14.69 -15.82 -0.23
C ASN A 99 -15.88 -15.81 0.76
N GLY A 100 -16.10 -14.68 1.44
CA GLY A 100 -17.15 -14.51 2.46
C GLY A 100 -16.71 -14.85 3.89
N ASP A 101 -15.56 -15.47 4.10
CA ASP A 101 -15.03 -15.77 5.42
C ASP A 101 -14.28 -14.56 5.99
N ASN A 102 -14.54 -14.22 7.25
CA ASN A 102 -13.87 -13.11 7.93
C ASN A 102 -12.41 -13.46 8.25
N CYS A 103 -11.48 -12.62 7.82
CA CYS A 103 -10.05 -12.79 8.12
C CYS A 103 -9.68 -12.15 9.48
N VAL A 104 -8.75 -12.78 10.18
CA VAL A 104 -8.21 -12.23 11.44
C VAL A 104 -7.14 -11.20 11.12
N MET A 105 -7.37 -9.96 11.53
CA MET A 105 -6.37 -8.90 11.46
C MET A 105 -5.36 -9.07 12.61
N PRO A 106 -4.06 -8.81 12.37
CA PRO A 106 -3.07 -8.85 13.43
C PRO A 106 -3.29 -7.64 14.38
N PRO A 107 -2.85 -7.75 15.64
CA PRO A 107 -3.10 -6.69 16.63
C PRO A 107 -2.31 -5.41 16.28
N PRO A 108 -2.82 -4.21 16.61
CA PRO A 108 -2.25 -2.95 16.12
C PRO A 108 -0.78 -2.68 16.50
N ASP A 109 -0.32 -3.26 17.60
CA ASP A 109 1.07 -3.23 18.08
C ASP A 109 2.05 -3.97 17.17
N SER A 110 1.55 -4.94 16.40
CA SER A 110 2.33 -5.68 15.39
C SER A 110 2.43 -4.97 14.05
N TYR A 111 1.73 -3.84 13.86
CA TYR A 111 1.84 -3.10 12.62
C TYR A 111 3.22 -2.45 12.48
N PRO A 112 3.86 -2.56 11.30
CA PRO A 112 5.13 -1.91 11.05
C PRO A 112 5.00 -0.40 11.25
N TRP A 113 5.83 0.12 12.15
CA TRP A 113 6.01 1.55 12.33
C TRP A 113 6.71 2.13 11.10
N LEU A 114 6.19 3.23 10.58
CA LEU A 114 6.87 3.93 9.51
C LEU A 114 8.21 4.49 10.04
N PRO A 115 9.30 4.42 9.26
CA PRO A 115 10.58 4.93 9.70
C PRO A 115 10.45 6.44 9.98
N ASN A 116 10.59 6.84 11.25
CA ASN A 116 10.51 8.23 11.70
C ASN A 116 11.70 9.10 11.22
N ALA A 117 12.68 8.50 10.55
CA ALA A 117 13.90 9.16 10.13
C ALA A 117 13.96 9.28 8.61
N GLY A 118 13.42 10.38 8.08
CA GLY A 118 14.00 10.95 6.87
C GLY A 118 15.44 11.36 7.20
N LEU A 119 16.39 11.02 6.33
CA LEU A 119 17.76 11.48 6.46
C LEU A 119 17.72 13.03 6.43
N ARG A 120 17.77 13.68 7.59
CA ARG A 120 17.95 15.13 7.64
C ARG A 120 19.38 15.39 7.19
N THR A 121 19.56 15.70 5.91
CA THR A 121 20.78 16.29 5.41
C THR A 121 20.89 17.67 6.06
N ASN A 122 21.52 17.73 7.22
CA ASN A 122 21.90 18.97 7.86
C ASN A 122 23.01 19.59 7.00
N PHE A 123 22.63 20.35 5.98
CA PHE A 123 23.57 21.18 5.27
C PHE A 123 24.06 22.26 6.23
N SER A 124 25.32 22.15 6.67
CA SER A 124 25.95 23.19 7.45
C SER A 124 26.11 24.43 6.57
N LEU A 125 25.47 25.53 6.97
CA LEU A 125 25.60 26.83 6.30
C LEU A 125 27.06 27.25 6.19
N LEU A 126 27.88 26.91 7.18
CA LEU A 126 29.33 27.16 7.16
C LEU A 126 30.00 26.43 5.99
N THR A 127 29.63 25.17 5.74
CA THR A 127 30.17 24.38 4.63
C THR A 127 29.77 24.99 3.29
N ILE A 128 28.52 25.47 3.15
CA ILE A 128 28.07 26.16 1.93
C ILE A 128 28.85 27.47 1.72
N ILE A 129 29.01 28.28 2.77
CA ILE A 129 29.74 29.56 2.71
C ILE A 129 31.21 29.33 2.33
N LEU A 130 31.87 28.34 2.94
CA LEU A 130 33.25 27.99 2.64
C LEU A 130 33.42 27.52 1.20
N THR A 131 32.49 26.69 0.67
CA THR A 131 32.54 26.26 -0.73
C THR A 131 32.37 27.42 -1.72
N LEU A 132 31.50 28.39 -1.41
CA LEU A 132 31.32 29.58 -2.24
C LEU A 132 32.55 30.49 -2.21
N LEU A 133 33.12 30.71 -1.02
CA LEU A 133 34.33 31.51 -0.84
C LEU A 133 35.54 30.89 -1.55
N SER A 134 35.71 29.57 -1.49
CA SER A 134 36.79 28.88 -2.23
C SER A 134 36.62 28.99 -3.74
N GLY A 135 35.38 28.90 -4.24
CA GLY A 135 35.08 29.09 -5.66
C GLY A 135 35.39 30.52 -6.13
N PHE A 136 35.01 31.53 -5.34
CA PHE A 136 35.36 32.92 -5.61
C PHE A 136 36.87 33.16 -5.56
N ALA A 137 37.57 32.62 -4.57
CA ALA A 137 39.03 32.79 -4.47
C ALA A 137 39.78 32.19 -5.67
N LEU A 138 39.31 31.04 -6.20
CA LEU A 138 39.88 30.43 -7.41
C LEU A 138 39.61 31.24 -8.69
N LEU A 139 38.47 31.93 -8.77
CA LEU A 139 38.11 32.78 -9.91
C LEU A 139 38.87 34.12 -9.93
N TYR A 140 39.30 34.61 -8.77
CA TYR A 140 40.01 35.89 -8.63
C TYR A 140 41.49 35.74 -8.26
N ALA A 141 42.04 34.52 -8.28
CA ALA A 141 43.47 34.30 -8.09
C ALA A 141 44.24 34.87 -9.31
N PRO A 142 45.14 35.84 -9.11
CA PRO A 142 45.96 36.37 -10.20
C PRO A 142 46.91 35.27 -10.69
N SER A 143 46.91 35.04 -12.01
CA SER A 143 47.79 34.11 -12.73
C SER A 143 49.26 34.49 -12.64
#